data_AF-A0A359B336-F1
#
_entry.id   AF-A0A359B336-F1
#
_cell.length_a   1.000
_cell.length_b   1.000
_cell.length_c   1.000
_cell.angle_alpha   90.00
_cell.angle_beta   90.00
_cell.angle_gamma   90.00
#
_symmetry.space_group_name_H-M   'P 1'
#
loop_
_entity.id
_entity.type
_entity.pdbx_description
1 polymer ?
#
loop_
_entity_poly.entity_id
_entity_poly.type
_entity_poly.pdbx_seq_one_letter_code
_entity_poly.pdbx_strand_id
1 'polypeptide(L)'
;MTYQIEVRVDGDHSIDPSYIVHYRVTDNTGQPMGDGIVQYHRLAADNDIPVTDTIPPAARSEVRERVIGAVTDYISRRYDYPGNP
;
A
#
# COMPACT_ATOMS: atom_id res chain seq x y z
N MET A 1 -4.36 21.21 -0.19
CA MET A 1 -5.19 20.26 -0.94
C MET A 1 -5.11 18.95 -0.19
N THR A 2 -6.25 18.38 0.18
CA THR A 2 -6.29 17.13 0.95
C THR A 2 -6.61 16.01 -0.03
N TYR A 3 -5.79 14.96 -0.04
CA TYR A 3 -6.00 13.77 -0.86
C TYR A 3 -6.50 12.64 0.03
N GLN A 4 -7.34 11.78 -0.51
CA GLN A 4 -7.75 10.56 0.15
C GLN A 4 -7.02 9.40 -0.51
N ILE A 5 -6.27 8.65 0.30
CA ILE A 5 -5.45 7.53 -0.15
C ILE A 5 -6.02 6.27 0.49
N GLU A 6 -6.57 5.41 -0.35
CA GLU A 6 -7.04 4.10 0.04
C GLU A 6 -5.98 3.06 -0.35
N VAL A 7 -5.65 2.18 0.58
CA VAL A 7 -4.67 1.10 0.38
C VAL A 7 -5.22 -0.19 0.92
N ARG A 8 -4.99 -1.27 0.18
CA ARG A 8 -5.43 -2.61 0.55
C ARG A 8 -4.40 -3.63 0.11
N VAL A 9 -3.98 -4.49 1.05
CA VAL A 9 -3.17 -5.66 0.74
C VAL A 9 -4.07 -6.76 0.18
N ASP A 10 -3.71 -7.30 -0.97
CA ASP A 10 -4.35 -8.47 -1.55
C ASP A 10 -3.78 -9.73 -0.88
N GLY A 11 -4.45 -10.19 0.17
CA GLY A 11 -4.02 -11.33 0.97
C GLY A 11 -4.03 -12.67 0.21
N ASP A 12 -4.82 -12.79 -0.85
CA ASP A 12 -4.94 -14.02 -1.64
C ASP A 12 -3.74 -14.18 -2.58
N HIS A 13 -3.20 -13.05 -3.06
CA HIS A 13 -2.02 -13.01 -3.93
C HIS A 13 -0.73 -12.60 -3.19
N SER A 14 -0.78 -12.45 -1.87
CA SER A 14 0.38 -12.13 -1.02
C SER A 14 0.92 -13.37 -0.33
N ILE A 15 2.23 -13.58 -0.44
CA ILE A 15 2.95 -14.67 0.24
C ILE A 15 4.23 -14.13 0.86
N ASP A 16 4.45 -14.36 2.15
CA ASP A 16 5.69 -13.90 2.81
C ASP A 16 6.92 -14.38 2.03
N PRO A 17 7.87 -13.48 1.66
CA PRO A 17 7.99 -12.07 2.03
C PRO A 17 7.46 -11.03 1.01
N SER A 18 6.73 -11.44 -0.04
CA SER A 18 6.15 -10.60 -1.10
C SER A 18 4.65 -10.34 -0.92
N TYR A 19 4.26 -9.07 -0.87
CA TYR A 19 2.88 -8.63 -0.65
C TYR A 19 2.40 -7.79 -1.83
N ILE A 20 1.22 -8.10 -2.35
CA ILE A 20 0.57 -7.33 -3.41
C ILE A 20 -0.33 -6.28 -2.75
N VAL A 21 -0.15 -5.02 -3.13
CA VAL A 21 -0.85 -3.89 -2.52
C VAL A 21 -1.52 -3.06 -3.61
N HIS A 22 -2.81 -2.86 -3.47
CA HIS A 22 -3.59 -1.97 -4.30
C HIS A 22 -3.66 -0.62 -3.60
N TYR A 23 -3.43 0.45 -4.34
CA TYR A 23 -3.67 1.81 -3.85
C TYR A 23 -4.57 2.57 -4.81
N ARG A 24 -5.34 3.50 -4.26
CA ARG A 24 -6.17 4.45 -5.00
C ARG A 24 -6.05 5.81 -4.35
N VAL A 25 -5.90 6.84 -5.17
CA VAL A 25 -5.84 8.24 -4.75
C VAL A 25 -7.02 8.97 -5.36
N THR A 26 -7.82 9.59 -4.50
CA THR A 26 -8.88 10.50 -4.86
C THR A 26 -8.60 11.89 -4.32
N ASP A 27 -9.14 12.92 -4.97
CA ASP A 27 -9.16 14.25 -4.40
C ASP A 27 -10.27 14.38 -3.34
N ASN A 28 -10.36 15.55 -2.71
CA ASN A 28 -11.39 15.85 -1.71
C ASN A 28 -12.82 15.93 -2.27
N THR A 29 -13.01 15.90 -3.59
CA THR A 29 -14.32 15.82 -4.25
C THR A 29 -14.70 14.37 -4.58
N GLY A 30 -13.79 13.42 -4.34
CA GLY A 30 -13.94 12.01 -4.69
C GLY A 30 -13.53 11.69 -6.13
N GLN A 31 -12.92 12.64 -6.86
CA GLN A 31 -12.46 12.42 -8.22
C GLN A 31 -11.19 11.55 -8.20
N PRO A 32 -11.13 10.47 -8.99
CA PRO A 32 -9.93 9.63 -9.07
C PRO A 32 -8.78 10.42 -9.69
N MET A 33 -7.66 10.50 -8.97
CA MET A 33 -6.40 11.11 -9.42
C MET A 33 -5.44 10.05 -9.98
N GLY A 34 -5.53 8.83 -9.47
CA GLY A 34 -4.77 7.68 -9.94
C GLY A 34 -4.94 6.47 -9.03
N ASP A 35 -4.57 5.32 -9.54
CA ASP A 35 -4.57 4.05 -8.83
C ASP A 35 -3.47 3.16 -9.39
N GLY A 36 -3.13 2.12 -8.63
CA GLY A 36 -2.11 1.18 -9.05
C GLY A 36 -2.00 -0.03 -8.15
N ILE A 37 -1.23 -0.99 -8.63
CA ILE A 37 -0.89 -2.22 -7.93
C ILE A 37 0.63 -2.24 -7.80
N VAL A 38 1.12 -2.44 -6.58
CA VAL A 38 2.54 -2.51 -6.28
C VAL A 38 2.85 -3.78 -5.54
N GLN A 39 4.06 -4.29 -5.73
CA GLN A 39 4.59 -5.37 -4.95
C GLN A 39 5.51 -4.79 -3.88
N TYR A 40 5.21 -5.11 -2.63
CA TYR A 40 6.05 -4.81 -1.48
C TYR A 40 6.75 -6.08 -1.02
N HIS A 41 8.07 -6.10 -1.08
CA HIS A 41 8.91 -7.17 -0.61
C HIS A 41 9.56 -6.78 0.72
N ARG A 42 9.18 -7.45 1.82
CA ARG A 42 9.63 -7.11 3.19
C ARG A 42 11.16 -7.12 3.34
N LEU A 43 11.83 -8.03 2.63
CA LEU A 43 13.28 -8.21 2.73
C LEU A 43 14.07 -7.32 1.77
N ALA A 44 13.41 -6.57 0.90
CA ALA A 44 14.10 -5.68 -0.02
C ALA A 44 14.58 -4.44 0.74
N ALA A 45 15.81 -3.99 0.43
CA ALA A 45 16.37 -2.76 0.98
C ALA A 45 15.62 -1.52 0.49
N ASP A 46 15.06 -1.59 -0.72
CA ASP A 46 14.21 -0.57 -1.33
C ASP A 46 13.10 -1.28 -2.10
N ASN A 47 11.88 -0.74 -2.02
CA ASN A 47 10.73 -1.23 -2.74
C ASN A 47 10.33 -0.19 -3.77
N ASP A 48 10.38 -0.58 -5.05
CA ASP A 48 9.88 0.29 -6.12
C ASP A 48 8.36 0.34 -6.05
N ILE A 49 7.85 1.47 -5.54
CA ILE A 49 6.42 1.78 -5.48
C ILE A 49 6.16 2.79 -6.60
N PRO A 50 5.86 2.32 -7.83
CA PRO A 50 5.54 3.20 -8.94
C PRO A 50 4.23 3.92 -8.65
N VAL A 51 4.31 5.23 -8.50
CA VAL A 51 3.15 6.11 -8.35
C VAL A 51 2.98 6.90 -9.64
N THR A 52 1.78 6.86 -10.22
CA THR A 52 1.50 7.49 -11.52
C THR A 52 1.83 8.99 -11.50
N ASP A 53 2.26 9.52 -12.64
CA ASP A 53 2.63 10.94 -12.70
C ASP A 53 1.46 11.91 -12.53
N THR A 54 0.24 11.41 -12.70
CA THR A 54 -1.01 12.13 -12.45
C THR A 54 -1.22 12.45 -10.98
N ILE A 55 -0.60 11.70 -10.06
CA ILE A 55 -0.69 11.93 -8.64
C ILE A 55 0.31 13.04 -8.26
N PRO A 56 -0.12 14.07 -7.52
CA PRO A 56 0.75 15.17 -7.13
C PRO A 56 1.87 14.70 -6.18
N PRO A 57 3.08 15.30 -6.24
CA PRO A 57 4.25 14.82 -5.47
C PRO A 57 4.00 14.68 -3.96
N ALA A 58 3.23 15.58 -3.37
CA ALA A 58 2.85 15.52 -1.95
C ALA A 58 2.05 14.25 -1.61
N ALA A 59 1.12 13.84 -2.49
CA ALA A 59 0.35 12.61 -2.32
C ALA A 59 1.19 11.36 -2.61
N ARG A 60 2.22 11.43 -3.48
CA ARG A 60 3.10 10.27 -3.78
C ARG A 60 3.85 9.80 -2.53
N SER A 61 4.37 10.72 -1.72
CA SER A 61 5.04 10.36 -0.47
C SER A 61 4.08 9.70 0.51
N GLU A 62 2.88 10.26 0.65
CA GLU A 62 1.85 9.69 1.53
C GLU A 62 1.39 8.30 1.03
N VAL A 63 1.25 8.08 -0.28
CA VAL A 63 0.95 6.74 -0.84
C VAL A 63 2.00 5.72 -0.40
N ARG A 64 3.29 6.06 -0.49
CA ARG A 64 4.37 5.15 -0.08
C ARG A 64 4.28 4.78 1.39
N GLU A 65 4.12 5.77 2.27
CA GLU A 65 3.97 5.55 3.71
C GLU A 65 2.74 4.69 4.03
N ARG A 66 1.62 4.94 3.35
CA ARG A 66 0.37 4.20 3.50
C ARG A 66 0.49 2.75 3.03
N VAL A 67 1.17 2.51 1.92
CA VAL A 67 1.46 1.15 1.40
C VAL A 67 2.30 0.38 2.41
N ILE A 68 3.40 0.97 2.90
CA ILE A 68 4.27 0.35 3.90
C ILE A 68 3.47 0.02 5.17
N GLY A 69 2.74 1.00 5.69
CA GLY A 69 1.91 0.82 6.88
C GLY A 69 0.86 -0.28 6.71
N ALA A 70 0.16 -0.33 5.58
CA ALA A 70 -0.83 -1.36 5.30
C ALA A 70 -0.22 -2.77 5.28
N VAL A 71 0.98 -2.93 4.71
CA VAL A 71 1.68 -4.22 4.70
C VAL A 71 2.19 -4.58 6.09
N THR A 72 2.80 -3.64 6.81
CA THR A 72 3.25 -3.87 8.19
C THR A 72 2.11 -4.26 9.10
N ASP A 73 0.95 -3.59 8.99
CA ASP A 73 -0.27 -3.95 9.72
C ASP A 73 -0.79 -5.33 9.33
N TYR A 74 -0.80 -5.66 8.03
CA TYR A 74 -1.23 -6.96 7.53
C TYR A 74 -0.35 -8.09 8.07
N ILE A 75 0.98 -7.91 8.00
CA ILE A 75 1.98 -8.82 8.55
C ILE A 75 1.77 -8.96 10.05
N SER A 76 1.70 -7.85 10.77
CA SER A 76 1.52 -7.87 12.23
C SER A 76 0.26 -8.65 12.59
N ARG A 77 -0.90 -8.38 11.97
CA ARG A 77 -2.13 -9.16 12.21
C ARG A 77 -2.00 -10.63 11.85
N ARG A 78 -1.23 -10.97 10.83
CA ARG A 78 -1.01 -12.36 10.39
C ARG A 78 -0.09 -13.14 11.35
N TYR A 79 0.88 -12.47 11.98
CA TYR A 79 1.85 -13.09 12.89
C TYR A 79 1.54 -12.88 14.37
N ASP A 80 0.68 -11.92 14.73
CA ASP A 80 0.17 -11.63 16.07
C ASP A 80 -1.14 -12.41 16.36
N TYR A 81 -1.41 -13.47 15.60
CA TYR A 81 -2.37 -14.51 16.00
C TYR A 81 -1.64 -15.52 16.91
N PRO A 82 -1.89 -15.53 18.24
CA PRO A 82 -1.53 -16.64 19.10
C PRO A 82 -2.47 -17.82 18.80
N GLY A 83 -2.22 -18.52 17.70
CA GLY A 83 -3.15 -19.50 17.17
C GLY A 83 -2.47 -20.56 16.32
N ASN A 84 -1.43 -21.18 16.86
CA ASN A 84 -0.94 -22.46 16.34
C ASN A 84 -0.71 -23.44 17.50
N PRO A 85 -1.76 -24.07 18.07
CA PRO A 85 -1.67 -25.41 18.62
C PRO A 85 -1.58 -26.46 17.50
#